data_AF-A0A957XBV1-F1
#
_entry.id   AF-A0A957XBV1-F1
#
_cell.length_a   1.000
_cell.length_b   1.000
_cell.length_c   1.000
_cell.angle_alpha   90.00
_cell.angle_beta   90.00
_cell.angle_gamma   90.00
#
_symmetry.space_group_name_H-M   'P 1'
#
loop_
_entity.id
_entity.type
_entity.pdbx_description
1 polymer ?
#
loop_
_entity_poly.entity_id
_entity_poly.type
_entity_poly.pdbx_seq_one_letter_code
_entity_poly.pdbx_strand_id
1 'polypeptide(L)'
;MTNPSVAILTEHQKAQMERLVMLRDYQKLIDDPYVKSALIFVIEDTQEAIARGASRLRQVGAMQVSKFSEDVNNKLLRQGRQRRGLGDKIWFIYNGLQHQLQWYERQIKALVDDADTQATFVALAEQLRVRIDRWRNLMIEMKVPLDK
;
A
#
# COMPACT_ATOMS: atom_id res chain seq x y z
N MET A 1 17.67 23.09 1.81
CA MET A 1 17.51 21.81 1.08
C MET A 1 16.28 21.13 1.66
N THR A 2 15.29 20.80 0.82
CA THR A 2 14.11 20.03 1.24
C THR A 2 14.57 18.65 1.68
N ASN A 3 14.27 18.26 2.92
CA ASN A 3 14.64 16.94 3.45
C ASN A 3 13.94 15.86 2.59
N PRO A 4 14.69 15.01 1.84
CA PRO A 4 14.11 14.02 0.94
C PRO A 4 13.15 13.07 1.65
N SER A 5 13.38 12.81 2.94
CA SER A 5 12.50 11.99 3.78
C SER A 5 11.09 12.55 3.89
N VAL A 6 10.95 13.88 4.00
CA VAL A 6 9.64 14.52 4.12
C VAL A 6 8.84 14.32 2.83
N ALA A 7 9.47 14.52 1.67
CA ALA A 7 8.82 14.32 0.39
C ALA A 7 8.41 12.85 0.19
N ILE A 8 9.31 11.92 0.49
CA ILE A 8 9.07 10.47 0.36
C ILE A 8 7.96 10.01 1.32
N LEU A 9 7.97 10.45 2.58
CA LEU A 9 6.93 10.12 3.55
C LEU A 9 5.57 10.72 3.17
N THR A 10 5.56 11.93 2.60
CA THR A 10 4.35 12.60 2.10
C THR A 10 3.75 11.82 0.93
N GLU A 11 4.56 11.42 -0.03
CA GLU A 11 4.14 10.58 -1.16
C GLU A 11 3.62 9.22 -0.67
N HIS A 12 4.33 8.59 0.26
CA HIS A 12 3.91 7.34 0.89
C HIS A 12 2.53 7.48 1.53
N GLN A 13 2.33 8.51 2.37
CA GLN A 13 1.05 8.75 3.03
C GLN A 13 -0.10 8.87 2.04
N LYS A 14 0.07 9.71 1.01
CA LYS A 14 -0.94 9.90 -0.03
C LYS A 14 -1.27 8.58 -0.70
N ALA A 15 -0.26 7.84 -1.15
CA ALA A 15 -0.45 6.56 -1.84
C ALA A 15 -1.14 5.50 -0.96
N GLN A 16 -0.81 5.42 0.34
CA GLN A 16 -1.45 4.46 1.25
C GLN A 16 -2.90 4.83 1.54
N MET A 17 -3.23 6.11 1.72
CA MET A 17 -4.61 6.54 1.93
C MET A 17 -5.48 6.23 0.70
N GLU A 18 -4.98 6.49 -0.51
CA GLU A 18 -5.66 6.14 -1.76
C GLU A 18 -5.90 4.64 -1.89
N ARG A 19 -4.88 3.84 -1.57
CA ARG A 19 -4.97 2.38 -1.56
C ARG A 19 -5.99 1.90 -0.54
N LEU A 20 -6.01 2.46 0.66
CA LEU A 20 -6.95 2.09 1.71
C LEU A 20 -8.40 2.29 1.27
N VAL A 21 -8.71 3.40 0.59
CA VAL A 21 -10.05 3.65 0.02
C VAL A 21 -10.40 2.57 -1.02
N MET A 22 -9.49 2.26 -1.93
CA MET A 22 -9.69 1.23 -2.95
C MET A 22 -9.92 -0.17 -2.32
N LEU A 23 -9.10 -0.56 -1.34
CA LEU A 23 -9.23 -1.85 -0.66
C LEU A 23 -10.56 -1.97 0.10
N ARG A 24 -11.01 -0.88 0.74
CA ARG A 24 -12.33 -0.84 1.41
C ARG A 24 -13.49 -0.91 0.41
N ASP A 25 -13.36 -0.30 -0.77
CA ASP A 25 -14.34 -0.48 -1.84
C ASP A 25 -14.39 -1.96 -2.29
N TYR A 26 -13.24 -2.62 -2.43
CA TYR A 26 -13.20 -4.06 -2.74
C TYR A 26 -13.77 -4.94 -1.62
N GLN A 27 -13.55 -4.58 -0.35
CA GLN A 27 -14.10 -5.32 0.80
C GLN A 27 -15.64 -5.37 0.79
N LYS A 28 -16.29 -4.35 0.23
CA LYS A 28 -17.75 -4.29 0.06
C LYS A 28 -18.26 -5.09 -1.14
N LEU A 29 -17.40 -5.33 -2.13
CA LEU A 29 -17.78 -5.96 -3.41
C LEU A 29 -17.38 -7.43 -3.51
N ILE A 30 -16.45 -7.89 -2.67
CA ILE A 30 -15.96 -9.27 -2.65
C ILE A 30 -16.73 -10.04 -1.57
N ASP A 31 -17.48 -11.05 -2.00
CA ASP A 31 -18.25 -11.93 -1.13
C ASP A 31 -17.51 -13.22 -0.76
N ASP A 32 -16.47 -13.59 -1.51
CA ASP A 32 -15.68 -14.78 -1.23
C ASP A 32 -15.01 -14.68 0.16
N PRO A 33 -15.28 -15.61 1.09
CA PRO A 33 -14.85 -15.48 2.48
C PRO A 33 -13.32 -15.58 2.64
N TYR A 34 -12.65 -16.39 1.83
CA TYR A 34 -11.20 -16.56 1.87
C TYR A 34 -10.51 -15.28 1.38
N VAL A 35 -10.96 -14.74 0.26
CA VAL A 35 -10.43 -13.49 -0.30
C VAL A 35 -10.72 -12.32 0.65
N LYS A 36 -11.91 -12.28 1.25
CA LYS A 36 -12.30 -11.23 2.20
C LYS A 36 -11.43 -11.26 3.46
N SER A 37 -11.16 -12.45 4.00
CA SER A 37 -10.23 -12.62 5.14
C SER A 37 -8.82 -12.13 4.78
N ALA A 38 -8.29 -12.55 3.63
CA ALA A 38 -6.98 -12.08 3.16
C ALA A 38 -6.95 -10.55 2.98
N LEU A 39 -8.02 -9.97 2.42
CA LEU A 39 -8.14 -8.54 2.17
C LEU A 39 -8.17 -7.71 3.46
N ILE A 40 -8.81 -8.21 4.52
CA ILE A 40 -8.80 -7.56 5.84
C ILE A 40 -7.37 -7.36 6.32
N PHE A 41 -6.53 -8.39 6.21
CA PHE A 41 -5.14 -8.24 6.63
C PHE A 41 -4.34 -7.24 5.78
N VAL A 42 -4.61 -7.13 4.47
CA VAL A 42 -3.98 -6.11 3.62
C VAL A 42 -4.43 -4.70 4.04
N ILE A 43 -5.70 -4.55 4.42
CA ILE A 43 -6.26 -3.29 4.93
C ILE A 43 -5.61 -2.91 6.26
N GLU A 44 -5.44 -3.85 7.18
CA GLU A 44 -4.77 -3.64 8.47
C GLU A 44 -3.30 -3.22 8.27
N ASP A 45 -2.54 -3.94 7.45
CA ASP A 45 -1.15 -3.59 7.12
C ASP A 45 -1.05 -2.19 6.49
N THR A 46 -2.02 -1.82 5.64
CA THR A 46 -2.08 -0.49 5.02
C THR A 46 -2.36 0.60 6.06
N GLN A 47 -3.25 0.35 7.03
CA GLN A 47 -3.52 1.28 8.14
C GLN A 47 -2.30 1.44 9.05
N GLU A 48 -1.59 0.35 9.34
CA GLU A 48 -0.35 0.40 10.09
C GLU A 48 0.73 1.21 9.35
N ALA A 49 0.88 1.00 8.05
CA ALA A 49 1.80 1.78 7.22
C ALA A 49 1.47 3.28 7.29
N ILE A 50 0.19 3.65 7.18
CA ILE A 50 -0.28 5.03 7.37
C ILE A 50 0.13 5.55 8.76
N ALA A 51 -0.12 4.78 9.83
CA ALA A 51 0.21 5.21 11.18
C ALA A 51 1.73 5.43 11.37
N ARG A 52 2.57 4.51 10.87
CA ARG A 52 4.03 4.59 10.96
C ARG A 52 4.58 5.79 10.17
N GLY A 53 4.13 6.00 8.93
CA GLY A 53 4.56 7.14 8.12
C GLY A 53 4.12 8.49 8.70
N ALA A 54 2.90 8.57 9.24
CA ALA A 54 2.40 9.79 9.88
C ALA A 54 3.16 10.09 11.19
N SER A 55 3.52 9.05 11.95
CA SER A 55 4.37 9.18 13.13
C SER A 55 5.75 9.73 12.76
N ARG A 56 6.38 9.20 11.70
CA ARG A 56 7.69 9.70 11.26
C ARG A 56 7.61 11.15 10.75
N LEU A 57 6.56 11.52 10.00
CA LEU A 57 6.32 12.91 9.57
C LEU A 57 6.22 13.88 10.76
N ARG A 58 5.61 13.46 11.88
CA ARG A 58 5.59 14.26 13.11
C ARG A 58 6.97 14.45 13.71
N GLN A 59 7.76 13.37 13.77
CA GLN A 59 9.11 13.41 14.35
C GLN A 59 10.04 14.33 13.57
N VAL A 60 9.92 14.37 12.24
CA VAL A 60 10.71 15.27 11.38
C VAL A 60 10.10 16.67 11.23
N GLY A 61 9.06 17.00 12.01
CA GLY A 61 8.47 18.34 12.08
C GLY A 61 7.65 18.78 10.87
N ALA A 62 7.21 17.85 10.01
CA ALA A 62 6.65 18.16 8.69
C ALA A 62 5.13 17.94 8.55
N MET A 63 4.40 17.76 9.66
CA MET A 63 3.00 17.34 9.58
C MET A 63 2.05 18.52 9.26
N GLN A 64 1.62 18.67 8.00
CA GLN A 64 0.38 19.37 7.63
C GLN A 64 -0.75 18.35 7.47
N VAL A 65 -1.55 18.16 8.52
CA VAL A 65 -2.65 17.17 8.58
C VAL A 65 -3.80 17.50 7.61
N SER A 66 -3.97 18.76 7.22
CA SER A 66 -5.22 19.23 6.59
C SER A 66 -5.30 19.10 5.06
N LYS A 67 -4.22 18.74 4.34
CA LYS A 67 -4.22 18.75 2.86
C LYS A 67 -4.30 17.39 2.18
N PHE A 68 -4.23 16.28 2.93
CA PHE A 68 -4.20 14.96 2.31
C PHE A 68 -5.59 14.44 1.90
N SER A 69 -6.68 14.97 2.47
CA SER A 69 -8.03 14.43 2.23
C SER A 69 -8.66 14.84 0.90
N GLU A 70 -8.21 15.92 0.27
CA GLU A 70 -8.89 16.47 -0.93
C GLU A 70 -8.45 15.81 -2.24
N ASP A 71 -7.33 15.09 -2.23
CA ASP A 71 -6.59 14.80 -3.45
C ASP A 71 -6.38 13.29 -3.66
N VAL A 72 -7.38 12.50 -3.28
CA VAL A 72 -7.44 11.06 -3.57
C VAL A 72 -7.39 10.88 -5.08
N ASN A 73 -6.32 10.27 -5.60
CA ASN A 73 -6.14 10.02 -7.02
C ASN A 73 -7.29 9.15 -7.58
N ASN A 74 -8.27 9.83 -8.18
CA ASN A 74 -9.40 9.22 -8.86
C ASN A 74 -9.00 8.14 -9.88
N LYS A 75 -7.77 8.17 -10.39
CA LYS A 75 -7.25 7.17 -11.34
C LYS A 75 -7.19 5.77 -10.74
N LEU A 76 -6.64 5.60 -9.52
CA LEU A 76 -6.53 4.28 -8.88
C LEU A 76 -7.92 3.70 -8.60
N LEU A 77 -8.83 4.53 -8.09
CA LEU A 77 -10.21 4.14 -7.83
C LEU A 77 -10.94 3.77 -9.12
N ARG A 78 -10.77 4.54 -10.20
CA ARG A 78 -11.34 4.22 -11.53
C ARG A 78 -10.81 2.90 -12.05
N GLN A 79 -9.49 2.69 -12.02
CA GLN A 79 -8.87 1.42 -12.45
C GLN A 79 -9.36 0.24 -11.62
N GLY A 80 -9.50 0.42 -10.31
CA GLY A 80 -10.03 -0.60 -9.41
C GLY A 80 -11.48 -0.96 -9.75
N ARG A 81 -12.36 0.04 -9.93
CA ARG A 81 -13.77 -0.14 -10.24
C ARG A 81 -14.03 -0.76 -11.62
N GLN A 82 -13.11 -0.59 -12.57
CA GLN A 82 -13.21 -1.22 -13.90
C GLN A 82 -13.03 -2.74 -13.85
N ARG A 83 -12.47 -3.31 -12.77
CA ARG A 83 -12.29 -4.76 -12.63
C ARG A 83 -13.62 -5.42 -12.27
N ARG A 84 -14.18 -6.22 -13.19
CA ARG A 84 -15.48 -6.90 -12.99
C ARG A 84 -15.33 -8.27 -12.35
N GLY A 85 -14.37 -9.08 -12.79
CA GLY A 85 -14.13 -10.42 -12.23
C GLY A 85 -13.51 -10.40 -10.84
N LEU A 86 -13.72 -11.45 -10.05
CA LEU A 86 -13.02 -11.66 -8.77
C LEU A 86 -11.51 -11.85 -9.01
N GLY A 87 -11.13 -12.70 -9.96
CA GLY A 87 -9.73 -12.92 -10.31
C GLY A 87 -9.01 -11.65 -10.79
N ASP A 88 -9.70 -10.73 -11.46
CA ASP A 88 -9.13 -9.43 -11.83
C ASP A 88 -8.87 -8.54 -10.62
N LYS A 89 -9.77 -8.54 -9.62
CA LYS A 89 -9.58 -7.78 -8.37
C LYS A 89 -8.43 -8.36 -7.56
N ILE A 90 -8.37 -9.68 -7.41
CA ILE A 90 -7.29 -10.37 -6.69
C ILE A 90 -5.94 -10.06 -7.34
N TRP A 91 -5.85 -10.18 -8.67
CA TRP A 91 -4.64 -9.84 -9.41
C TRP A 91 -4.26 -8.37 -9.28
N PHE A 92 -5.25 -7.46 -9.35
CA PHE A 92 -5.00 -6.02 -9.22
C PHE A 92 -4.44 -5.65 -7.84
N ILE A 93 -4.95 -6.27 -6.76
CA ILE A 93 -4.39 -6.12 -5.42
C ILE A 93 -2.94 -6.61 -5.40
N TYR A 94 -2.69 -7.83 -5.90
CA TYR A 94 -1.36 -8.44 -5.93
C TYR A 94 -0.33 -7.58 -6.63
N ASN A 95 -0.63 -7.16 -7.87
CA ASN A 95 0.27 -6.31 -8.64
C ASN A 95 0.50 -4.97 -7.94
N GLY A 96 -0.54 -4.41 -7.33
CA GLY A 96 -0.42 -3.24 -6.47
C GLY A 96 0.58 -3.43 -5.33
N LEU A 97 0.56 -4.58 -4.64
CA LEU A 97 1.51 -4.90 -3.56
C LEU A 97 2.94 -5.02 -4.09
N GLN A 98 3.14 -5.68 -5.24
CA GLN A 98 4.47 -5.79 -5.87
C GLN A 98 5.05 -4.41 -6.26
N HIS A 99 4.25 -3.54 -6.88
CA HIS A 99 4.67 -2.19 -7.21
C HIS A 99 5.03 -1.37 -5.96
N GLN A 100 4.30 -1.54 -4.86
CA GLN A 100 4.61 -0.88 -3.59
C GLN A 100 5.94 -1.39 -3.01
N LEU A 101 6.21 -2.69 -3.09
CA LEU A 101 7.49 -3.25 -2.63
C LEU A 101 8.66 -2.69 -3.43
N GLN A 102 8.55 -2.69 -4.77
CA GLN A 102 9.56 -2.09 -5.66
C GLN A 102 9.78 -0.61 -5.36
N TRP A 103 8.70 0.12 -5.04
CA TRP A 103 8.81 1.52 -4.64
C TRP A 103 9.56 1.65 -3.32
N TYR A 104 9.26 0.86 -2.29
CA TYR A 104 10.02 0.85 -1.04
C TYR A 104 11.51 0.56 -1.25
N GLU A 105 11.85 -0.46 -2.03
CA GLU A 105 13.25 -0.81 -2.30
C GLU A 105 14.03 0.31 -2.99
N ARG A 106 13.37 1.12 -3.83
CA ARG A 106 13.97 2.33 -4.40
C ARG A 106 14.13 3.43 -3.37
N GLN A 107 13.11 3.70 -2.56
CA GLN A 107 13.17 4.78 -1.56
C GLN A 107 14.16 4.49 -0.43
N ILE A 108 14.28 3.23 0.01
CA ILE A 108 15.28 2.82 1.01
C ILE A 108 16.69 3.22 0.57
N LYS A 109 17.02 3.07 -0.72
CA LYS A 109 18.32 3.49 -1.28
C LYS A 109 18.49 5.01 -1.36
N ALA A 110 17.39 5.76 -1.45
CA ALA A 110 17.40 7.22 -1.49
C ALA A 110 17.44 7.87 -0.09
N LEU A 111 17.13 7.11 0.96
CA LEU A 111 17.06 7.56 2.36
C LEU A 111 18.37 7.33 3.14
N VAL A 112 19.52 7.23 2.47
CA VAL A 112 20.82 6.93 3.10
C VAL A 112 21.23 7.92 4.19
N ASP A 113 20.76 9.17 4.09
CA ASP A 113 21.08 10.25 5.05
C ASP A 113 20.03 10.38 6.18
N ASP A 114 19.01 9.51 6.22
CA ASP A 114 17.99 9.47 7.29
C ASP A 114 17.71 8.03 7.71
N ALA A 115 18.60 7.50 8.56
CA ALA A 115 18.60 6.11 9.01
C ALA A 115 17.27 5.67 9.65
N ASP A 116 16.61 6.56 10.40
CA ASP A 116 15.32 6.24 11.04
C ASP A 116 14.19 6.10 10.01
N THR A 117 14.12 7.02 9.03
CA THR A 117 13.13 6.93 7.96
C THR A 117 13.44 5.72 7.09
N GLN A 118 14.72 5.46 6.78
CA GLN A 118 15.14 4.25 6.08
C GLN A 118 14.71 2.98 6.82
N ALA A 119 14.98 2.87 8.11
CA ALA A 119 14.60 1.72 8.94
C ALA A 119 13.08 1.50 8.97
N THR A 120 12.30 2.58 9.01
CA THR A 120 10.84 2.52 8.90
C THR A 120 10.41 1.86 7.60
N PHE A 121 11.02 2.26 6.47
CA PHE A 121 10.70 1.70 5.16
C PHE A 121 11.20 0.26 4.98
N VAL A 122 12.34 -0.10 5.57
CA VAL A 122 12.82 -1.50 5.61
C VAL A 122 11.81 -2.40 6.30
N ALA A 123 11.35 -2.01 7.50
CA ALA A 123 10.35 -2.79 8.24
C ALA A 123 9.02 -2.92 7.45
N LEU A 124 8.57 -1.85 6.80
CA LEU A 124 7.38 -1.89 5.94
C LEU A 124 7.56 -2.81 4.73
N ALA A 125 8.75 -2.82 4.12
CA ALA A 125 9.07 -3.70 2.99
C ALA A 125 9.07 -5.17 3.39
N GLU A 126 9.60 -5.51 4.57
CA GLU A 126 9.60 -6.89 5.09
C GLU A 126 8.18 -7.39 5.38
N GLN A 127 7.35 -6.58 6.05
CA GLN A 127 5.95 -6.91 6.27
C GLN A 127 5.20 -7.11 4.94
N LEU A 128 5.48 -6.26 3.95
CA LEU A 128 4.87 -6.35 2.64
C LEU A 128 5.29 -7.62 1.87
N ARG A 129 6.53 -8.09 2.01
CA ARG A 129 7.00 -9.36 1.41
C ARG A 129 6.19 -10.54 1.94
N VAL A 130 6.04 -10.64 3.27
CA VAL A 130 5.21 -11.68 3.90
C VAL A 130 3.77 -11.62 3.38
N ARG A 131 3.23 -10.42 3.18
CA ARG A 131 1.88 -10.25 2.66
C ARG A 131 1.75 -10.66 1.19
N ILE A 132 2.73 -10.31 0.36
CA ILE A 132 2.79 -10.72 -1.05
C ILE A 132 2.80 -12.24 -1.15
N ASP A 133 3.59 -12.93 -0.35
CA ASP A 133 3.64 -14.40 -0.36
C ASP A 133 2.30 -15.03 0.03
N ARG A 134 1.65 -14.50 1.07
CA ARG A 134 0.29 -14.95 1.46
C ARG A 134 -0.73 -14.72 0.35
N TRP A 135 -0.68 -13.56 -0.30
CA TRP A 135 -1.58 -13.23 -1.40
C TRP A 135 -1.31 -14.08 -2.66
N ARG A 136 -0.04 -14.38 -2.92
CA ARG A 136 0.38 -15.29 -3.99
C ARG A 136 -0.18 -16.70 -3.78
N ASN A 137 -0.13 -17.21 -2.55
CA ASN A 137 -0.70 -18.51 -2.23
C ASN A 137 -2.23 -18.53 -2.46
N LEU A 138 -2.93 -17.47 -2.02
CA LEU A 138 -4.36 -17.30 -2.33
C LEU A 138 -4.62 -17.31 -3.84
N MET A 139 -3.80 -16.61 -4.63
CA MET A 139 -3.96 -16.61 -6.09
C MET A 139 -3.80 -17.99 -6.70
N ILE A 140 -2.83 -18.78 -6.23
CA ILE A 140 -2.60 -20.16 -6.68
C ILE A 140 -3.83 -21.03 -6.35
N GLU A 141 -4.33 -20.96 -5.11
CA GLU A 141 -5.51 -21.70 -4.66
C GLU A 141 -6.76 -21.34 -5.48
N MET A 142 -6.93 -20.05 -5.75
CA MET A 142 -8.04 -19.50 -6.54
C MET A 142 -7.85 -19.61 -8.06
N LYS A 143 -6.74 -20.23 -8.52
CA LYS A 143 -6.37 -20.38 -9.94
C LYS A 143 -6.34 -19.05 -10.72
N VAL A 144 -5.93 -17.98 -10.05
CA VAL A 144 -5.70 -16.66 -10.66
C VAL A 144 -4.26 -16.63 -11.21
N PRO A 145 -4.06 -16.34 -12.51
CA PRO A 145 -2.71 -16.25 -13.08
C PRO A 145 -1.86 -15.18 -12.38
N LEU A 146 -0.59 -15.49 -12.11
CA LEU A 146 0.36 -14.53 -11.53
C LEU A 146 0.85 -13.52 -12.57
N ASP A 147 1.02 -13.98 -13.82
CA ASP A 147 1.44 -13.16 -14.96
C ASP A 147 0.22 -12.91 -15.85
N LYS A 148 -0.24 -11.66 -15.92
CA LYS A 148 -1.27 -11.19 -16.86
C LYS A 148 -0.71 -10.11 -17.76
#